data_AF-A0A170V4H1-F1
#
_entry.id   AF-A0A170V4H1-F1
#
_cell.length_a   1.000
_cell.length_b   1.000
_cell.length_c   1.000
_cell.angle_alpha   90.00
_cell.angle_beta   90.00
_cell.angle_gamma   90.00
#
_symmetry.space_group_name_H-M   'P 1'
#
loop_
_entity.id
_entity.type
_entity.pdbx_description
1 polymer ?
#
loop_
_entity_poly.entity_id
_entity_poly.type
_entity_poly.pdbx_seq_one_letter_code
_entity_poly.pdbx_strand_id
1 'polypeptide(L)'
;RCNDTYASSIGRQLPEGIVGSSMLCAGDEQGKDTCQGDSGGPLQVPLTEPYYCMFAQVGITSFGRACGSNIPGVYTRVSNYISWIEKIVWP
;
A
#
# COMPACT_ATOMS: atom_id res chain seq x y z
N ARG A 1 -12.33 -8.52 -1.45
CA ARG A 1 -12.01 -7.92 -2.77
C ARG A 1 -10.52 -7.99 -3.09
N CYS A 2 -9.62 -7.30 -2.37
CA CYS A 2 -8.19 -7.31 -2.72
C CYS A 2 -7.56 -8.71 -2.64
N ASN A 3 -7.70 -9.39 -1.49
CA ASN A 3 -7.15 -10.74 -1.32
C ASN A 3 -7.67 -11.72 -2.40
N ASP A 4 -8.97 -11.67 -2.69
CA ASP A 4 -9.61 -12.54 -3.69
C ASP A 4 -9.04 -12.30 -5.10
N THR A 5 -8.81 -11.03 -5.49
CA THR A 5 -8.21 -10.69 -6.78
C THR A 5 -6.80 -11.28 -6.94
N TYR A 6 -6.00 -11.23 -5.87
CA TYR A 6 -4.61 -11.69 -5.89
C TYR A 6 -4.45 -13.20 -5.63
N ALA A 7 -5.41 -13.83 -4.94
CA ALA A 7 -5.43 -15.28 -4.68
C ALA A 7 -5.44 -16.11 -5.97
N SER A 8 -6.12 -15.64 -7.02
CA SER A 8 -6.28 -16.35 -8.30
C SER A 8 -5.13 -16.16 -9.29
N SER A 9 -4.32 -15.10 -9.12
CA SER A 9 -3.37 -14.64 -10.15
C SER A 9 -1.91 -14.73 -9.72
N ILE A 10 -1.62 -14.77 -8.41
CA ILE A 10 -0.23 -14.77 -7.91
C ILE A 10 -0.01 -15.76 -6.75
N GLY A 11 -0.88 -16.75 -6.56
CA GLY A 11 -0.84 -17.67 -5.39
C GLY A 11 0.49 -18.41 -5.18
N ARG A 12 1.34 -18.57 -6.21
CA ARG A 12 2.71 -19.10 -6.04
C ARG A 12 3.72 -18.10 -5.49
N GLN A 13 3.55 -16.80 -5.73
CA GLN A 13 4.43 -15.74 -5.21
C GLN A 13 3.89 -15.13 -3.91
N LEU A 14 2.60 -15.33 -3.60
CA LEU A 14 1.96 -14.94 -2.35
C LEU A 14 1.33 -16.18 -1.68
N PRO A 15 2.12 -17.05 -1.01
CA PRO A 15 1.62 -18.28 -0.41
C PRO A 15 0.55 -18.05 0.67
N GLU A 16 0.68 -16.95 1.40
CA GLU A 16 -0.27 -16.50 2.43
C GLU A 16 -1.30 -15.49 1.88
N GLY A 17 -1.26 -15.20 0.58
CA GLY A 17 -2.09 -14.17 -0.05
C GLY A 17 -1.73 -12.75 0.43
N ILE A 18 -2.73 -11.87 0.46
CA ILE A 18 -2.59 -10.51 0.96
C ILE A 18 -2.73 -10.53 2.49
N VAL A 19 -1.60 -10.39 3.17
CA VAL A 19 -1.53 -10.37 4.64
C VAL A 19 -1.90 -8.99 5.16
N GLY A 20 -3.12 -8.82 5.66
CA GLY A 20 -3.66 -7.52 6.06
C GLY A 20 -2.91 -6.80 7.19
N SER A 21 -2.13 -7.53 8.00
CA SER A 21 -1.30 -6.93 9.05
C SER A 21 -0.10 -6.16 8.50
N SER A 22 0.54 -6.64 7.43
CA SER A 22 1.74 -6.02 6.84
C SER A 22 1.47 -5.32 5.51
N MET A 23 0.33 -5.59 4.88
CA MET A 23 -0.07 -5.05 3.58
C MET A 23 -1.38 -4.29 3.66
N LEU A 24 -1.57 -3.36 2.73
CA LEU A 24 -2.81 -2.67 2.47
C LEU A 24 -3.07 -2.60 0.97
N CYS A 25 -4.33 -2.48 0.59
CA CYS A 25 -4.71 -2.29 -0.80
C CYS A 25 -5.39 -0.95 -0.96
N ALA A 26 -5.01 -0.22 -2.00
CA ALA A 26 -5.62 1.04 -2.38
C ALA A 26 -5.81 1.05 -3.89
N GLY A 27 -6.92 1.64 -4.32
CA GLY A 27 -7.25 1.77 -5.73
C GLY A 27 -8.45 2.70 -5.86
N ASP A 28 -8.55 3.34 -7.00
CA ASP A 28 -9.67 4.23 -7.33
C ASP A 28 -10.71 3.50 -8.18
N GLU A 29 -11.98 3.80 -7.95
CA GLU A 29 -13.08 3.21 -8.72
C GLU A 29 -13.13 3.75 -10.16
N GLN A 30 -12.51 4.90 -10.42
CA GLN A 30 -12.36 5.48 -11.76
C GLN A 30 -11.06 5.02 -12.45
N GLY A 31 -10.37 4.03 -11.89
CA GLY A 31 -9.21 3.38 -12.50
C GLY A 31 -7.91 4.14 -12.37
N LYS A 32 -7.78 5.13 -11.48
CA LYS A 32 -6.47 5.72 -11.16
C LYS A 32 -5.69 4.75 -10.27
N ASP A 33 -4.50 4.35 -10.73
CA ASP A 33 -3.63 3.42 -10.02
C ASP A 33 -2.16 3.81 -10.20
N THR A 34 -1.33 3.36 -9.25
CA THR A 34 0.13 3.34 -9.38
C THR A 34 0.57 2.51 -10.58
N CYS A 35 1.73 2.86 -11.14
CA CYS A 35 2.28 2.20 -12.30
C CYS A 35 3.74 1.76 -12.08
N GLN A 36 4.31 1.13 -13.11
CA GLN A 36 5.71 0.72 -13.11
C GLN A 36 6.60 1.95 -12.92
N GLY A 37 7.53 1.87 -11.95
CA GLY A 37 8.39 2.97 -11.56
C GLY A 37 7.93 3.72 -10.30
N ASP A 38 6.69 3.53 -9.85
CA ASP A 38 6.19 4.16 -8.61
C ASP A 38 6.55 3.38 -7.34
N SER A 39 7.13 2.18 -7.47
CA SER A 39 7.52 1.33 -6.34
C SER A 39 8.46 2.08 -5.39
N GLY A 40 8.16 2.03 -4.08
CA GLY A 40 8.85 2.81 -3.06
C GLY A 40 8.25 4.20 -2.81
N GLY A 41 7.36 4.67 -3.69
CA GLY A 41 6.63 5.93 -3.51
C GLY A 41 5.61 5.88 -2.35
N PRO A 42 5.21 7.06 -1.81
CA PRO A 42 4.32 7.13 -0.65
C PRO A 42 2.84 7.04 -1.06
N LEU A 43 2.05 6.29 -0.28
CA LEU A 43 0.60 6.47 -0.22
C LEU A 43 0.27 7.34 0.99
N GLN A 44 -0.38 8.48 0.74
CA GLN A 44 -0.59 9.51 1.74
C GLN A 44 -2.07 9.81 1.95
N VAL A 45 -2.45 10.10 3.20
CA VAL A 45 -3.76 10.63 3.57
C VAL A 45 -3.61 12.00 4.20
N PRO A 46 -4.47 12.98 3.87
CA PRO A 46 -4.44 14.29 4.50
C PRO A 46 -4.81 14.16 5.97
N LEU A 47 -4.06 14.85 6.84
CA LEU A 47 -4.42 15.01 8.24
C LEU A 47 -5.49 16.11 8.38
N THR A 48 -6.37 15.90 9.34
CA THR A 48 -7.40 16.88 9.74
C THR A 48 -6.90 17.73 10.90
N GLU A 49 -7.75 18.63 11.40
CA GLU A 49 -7.46 19.45 12.57
C GLU A 49 -6.85 18.64 13.75
N PRO A 50 -5.82 19.16 14.44
CA PRO A 50 -5.20 20.50 14.31
C PRO A 50 -4.11 20.60 13.22
N TYR A 51 -3.99 19.60 12.36
CA TYR A 51 -2.83 19.35 11.49
C TYR A 51 -3.13 19.64 10.01
N TYR A 52 -3.79 20.76 9.73
CA TYR A 52 -4.07 21.21 8.38
C TYR A 52 -2.79 21.28 7.52
N CYS A 53 -2.91 20.96 6.22
CA CYS A 53 -1.80 20.85 5.24
C CYS A 53 -0.74 19.77 5.52
N MET A 54 -0.90 18.91 6.53
CA MET A 54 0.00 17.78 6.73
C MET A 54 -0.60 16.49 6.16
N PHE A 55 0.28 15.55 5.80
CA PHE A 55 -0.10 14.25 5.27
C PHE A 55 0.57 13.15 6.09
N ALA A 56 -0.19 12.11 6.43
CA ALA A 56 0.36 10.89 6.97
C ALA A 56 0.66 9.90 5.84
N GLN A 57 1.89 9.39 5.79
CA GLN A 57 2.24 8.28 4.91
C GLN A 57 1.72 6.97 5.52
N VAL A 58 0.67 6.41 4.93
CA VAL A 58 0.02 5.18 5.41
C VAL A 58 0.53 3.94 4.69
N GLY A 59 1.09 4.11 3.49
CA GLY A 59 1.59 3.02 2.67
C GLY A 59 2.86 3.35 1.88
N ILE A 60 3.51 2.30 1.40
CA ILE A 60 4.61 2.37 0.43
C ILE A 60 4.21 1.51 -0.76
N THR A 61 4.23 2.07 -1.97
CA THR A 61 3.89 1.37 -3.21
C THR A 61 4.77 0.13 -3.36
N SER A 62 4.15 -1.05 -3.50
CA SER A 62 4.86 -2.32 -3.59
C SER A 62 4.67 -2.96 -4.95
N PHE A 63 3.48 -3.53 -5.22
CA PHE A 63 3.20 -4.23 -6.46
C PHE A 63 1.73 -4.07 -6.88
N GLY A 64 1.46 -4.33 -8.15
CA GLY A 64 0.14 -4.29 -8.75
C GLY A 64 0.11 -5.09 -10.04
N ARG A 65 -1.09 -5.33 -10.59
CA ARG A 65 -1.26 -6.16 -11.79
C ARG A 65 -1.18 -5.38 -13.10
N ALA A 66 -1.84 -4.23 -13.18
CA ALA A 66 -1.90 -3.40 -14.38
C ALA A 66 -2.19 -1.95 -13.99
N CYS A 67 -1.47 -1.00 -14.59
CA CYS A 67 -1.71 0.42 -14.39
C CYS A 67 -3.09 0.80 -14.95
N GLY A 68 -3.76 1.76 -14.31
CA GLY A 68 -5.01 2.31 -14.85
C GLY A 68 -6.22 1.37 -14.76
N SER A 69 -6.19 0.37 -13.88
CA SER A 69 -7.21 -0.68 -13.80
C SER A 69 -8.07 -0.57 -12.54
N ASN A 70 -9.23 -1.24 -12.54
CA ASN A 70 -10.11 -1.33 -11.36
C ASN A 70 -9.63 -2.38 -10.32
N ILE A 71 -8.41 -2.89 -10.50
CA ILE A 71 -7.73 -3.78 -9.57
C ILE A 71 -6.89 -2.91 -8.64
N PRO A 72 -7.08 -3.00 -7.31
CA PRO A 72 -6.29 -2.18 -6.41
C PRO A 72 -4.81 -2.58 -6.42
N GLY A 73 -3.92 -1.60 -6.34
CA GLY A 73 -2.52 -1.78 -6.02
C GLY A 73 -2.33 -2.25 -4.58
N VAL A 74 -1.20 -2.92 -4.33
CA VAL A 74 -0.79 -3.41 -3.01
C VAL A 74 0.39 -2.60 -2.51
N TYR A 75 0.30 -2.22 -1.25
CA TYR A 75 1.24 -1.34 -0.57
C TYR A 75 1.67 -1.99 0.75
N THR A 76 2.90 -1.70 1.17
CA THR A 76 3.37 -2.03 2.52
C THR A 76 2.61 -1.16 3.53
N ARG A 77 2.08 -1.75 4.60
CA ARG A 77 1.39 -1.01 5.67
C ARG A 77 2.41 -0.36 6.61
N VAL A 78 2.61 0.95 6.50
CA VAL A 78 3.62 1.68 7.28
C VAL A 78 3.42 1.51 8.79
N SER A 79 2.17 1.51 9.27
CA SER A 79 1.88 1.36 10.71
C SER A 79 2.44 0.08 11.33
N ASN A 80 2.55 -1.01 10.56
CA ASN A 80 3.11 -2.28 11.02
C ASN A 80 4.64 -2.24 11.19
N TYR A 81 5.31 -1.27 10.58
CA TYR A 81 6.76 -1.15 10.57
C TYR A 81 7.28 0.04 11.39
N ILE A 82 6.40 0.79 12.08
CA ILE A 82 6.81 1.97 12.88
C ILE A 82 7.88 1.61 13.90
N SER A 83 7.70 0.53 14.68
CA SER A 83 8.70 0.12 15.67
C SER A 83 10.06 -0.25 15.04
N TRP A 84 10.05 -0.79 13.82
CA TRP A 84 11.29 -1.05 13.08
C TRP A 84 11.93 0.26 12.59
N ILE A 85 11.14 1.19 12.05
CA ILE A 85 11.62 2.51 11.60
C ILE A 85 12.22 3.28 12.78
N GLU A 86 11.51 3.36 13.90
CA GLU A 86 11.94 4.06 15.12
C GLU A 86 13.28 3.51 15.62
N LYS A 87 13.42 2.19 15.68
CA LYS A 87 14.68 1.54 16.09
C LYS A 87 15.88 1.88 15.19
N ILE A 88 15.64 2.18 13.90
CA ILE A 88 16.72 2.45 12.94
C ILE A 88 17.15 3.92 12.95
N VAL A 89 16.22 4.87 12.99
CA VAL A 89 16.57 6.30 12.91
C VAL A 89 16.60 7.02 14.27
N TRP A 90 16.12 6.39 15.34
CA TRP A 90 16.22 6.85 16.73
C TRP A 90 16.95 5.81 17.60
N PRO A 91 18.21 5.46 17.26
CA PRO A 91 18.96 4.41 17.96
C PRO A 91 19.35 4.78 19.40
#